data_AF-A0A150P6I4-F1
#
_entry.id   AF-A0A150P6I4-F1
#
_cell.length_a   1.000
_cell.length_b   1.000
_cell.length_c   1.000
_cell.angle_alpha   90.00
_cell.angle_beta   90.00
_cell.angle_gamma   90.00
#
_symmetry.space_group_name_H-M   'P 1'
#
loop_
_entity.id
_entity.type
_entity.pdbx_description
1 polymer ?
#
loop_
_entity_poly.entity_id
_entity_poly.type
_entity_poly.pdbx_seq_one_letter_code
_entity_poly.pdbx_strand_id
1 'polypeptide(L)'
;MMRNLTKVLVTMGSAATVGLLAPRARGQAIDVEPPLPNVLLLVDTSGSMERTVAGGEPDCNPLNAPASEALKSRWAKLVESLTGPITDFSCYAQPRTSSEFVDEFSLGSEPPYDRNYYIPFHRLLSRGCTKGPGADYGSLREHPFDDATQPCAPGLGWEQASSGLLDVYGDRIRFSLMTFDTLPDRRTGLSGGTPDPVGGMQGMWSYFLEFQGGAGYPARGNPPDCAVEDVEVGAKNPAAPLWEGPLIPFPSYTADITEVRATNQRIQDALIATRPYGATPLAGMLSDARDYILNDGSDWGGRPLGPRDDPYIAGGCRKTSVVLISDGEPNLDLRPTCAQGPGPGPEGTGCPYEEPHVIAHALNTHVNPNRRVRTYTVGFGLTTQARQELNDPDFNCGSLSSGDFLPGGRCDNAASALKACCTLSRIAIEGGTDRGYFPDDANELSAVMSQIFARIAANSTSRTLPVFANAVTTADTGSEAEGVAYQFSSSFSPPPDGSMWSGNLERKRFVCESVNGVMTTQIEDVDPGKGDDFAANVNANDLSRPRRFFSVIAQADAALNIWSQRSIRPSAATADGLDSYTGTVT
;
A
#
# COMPACT_ATOMS: atom_id res chain seq x y z
N MET A 1 40.03 -51.44 -32.04
CA MET A 1 39.47 -52.65 -31.40
C MET A 1 38.13 -52.93 -32.08
N MET A 2 38.00 -54.12 -32.68
CA MET A 2 36.85 -54.77 -33.34
C MET A 2 35.46 -54.42 -32.76
N ARG A 3 34.28 -54.53 -33.41
CA ARG A 3 33.78 -55.08 -34.69
C ARG A 3 32.26 -54.80 -34.78
N ASN A 4 31.76 -54.65 -36.01
CA ASN A 4 30.52 -55.17 -36.62
C ASN A 4 29.10 -55.03 -36.00
N LEU A 5 28.22 -54.43 -36.82
CA LEU A 5 26.94 -54.97 -37.36
C LEU A 5 26.48 -56.36 -36.85
N THR A 6 25.18 -56.54 -36.58
CA THR A 6 24.25 -57.37 -37.39
C THR A 6 22.78 -57.15 -36.95
N LYS A 7 21.88 -57.15 -37.96
CA LYS A 7 20.40 -57.20 -37.92
C LYS A 7 19.85 -58.47 -37.24
N VAL A 8 18.51 -58.52 -37.16
CA VAL A 8 17.59 -59.69 -37.10
C VAL A 8 16.91 -59.81 -35.71
N LEU A 9 15.60 -59.96 -35.51
CA LEU A 9 14.47 -60.49 -36.29
C LEU A 9 13.16 -59.84 -35.77
N VAL A 10 12.17 -59.70 -36.66
CA VAL A 10 10.76 -59.48 -36.33
C VAL A 10 10.16 -60.80 -35.81
N THR A 11 9.50 -60.77 -34.66
CA THR A 11 8.49 -61.77 -34.28
C THR A 11 7.18 -61.06 -33.99
N MET A 12 6.16 -61.39 -34.79
CA MET A 12 4.77 -61.01 -34.57
C MET A 12 4.19 -61.75 -33.36
N GLY A 13 3.30 -61.07 -32.67
CA GLY A 13 2.20 -61.71 -31.95
C GLY A 13 2.06 -61.26 -30.51
N SER A 14 1.16 -60.31 -30.25
CA SER A 14 0.01 -60.46 -29.36
C SER A 14 -0.55 -59.09 -28.98
N ALA A 15 -1.87 -58.97 -29.01
CA ALA A 15 -2.63 -57.80 -28.62
C ALA A 15 -2.23 -57.30 -27.22
N ALA A 16 -1.79 -56.05 -27.14
CA ALA A 16 -1.65 -55.32 -25.89
C ALA A 16 -2.49 -54.05 -25.99
N THR A 17 -3.54 -54.04 -25.18
CA THR A 17 -4.28 -52.86 -24.72
C THR A 17 -3.36 -51.66 -24.57
N VAL A 18 -3.60 -50.61 -25.36
CA VAL A 18 -3.07 -49.27 -25.10
C VAL A 18 -3.78 -48.76 -23.86
N GLY A 19 -3.21 -49.09 -22.70
CA GLY A 19 -3.52 -48.40 -21.46
C GLY A 19 -3.08 -46.95 -21.61
N LEU A 20 -4.05 -46.07 -21.81
CA LEU A 20 -3.92 -44.63 -21.58
C LEU A 20 -3.57 -44.43 -20.09
N LEU A 21 -2.29 -44.55 -19.76
CA LEU A 21 -1.75 -43.91 -18.57
C LEU A 21 -1.65 -42.43 -18.91
N ALA A 22 -2.76 -41.71 -18.70
CA ALA A 22 -2.70 -40.27 -18.51
C ALA A 22 -1.66 -40.04 -17.39
N PRO A 23 -0.56 -39.30 -17.65
CA PRO A 23 0.23 -38.81 -16.54
C PRO A 23 -0.75 -38.04 -15.66
N ARG A 24 -0.83 -38.40 -14.38
CA ARG A 24 -1.46 -37.55 -13.37
C ARG A 24 -0.68 -36.25 -13.40
N ALA A 25 -1.14 -35.29 -14.20
CA ALA A 25 -0.85 -33.91 -13.98
C ALA A 25 -1.32 -33.65 -12.54
N ARG A 26 -0.36 -33.55 -11.62
CA ARG A 26 -0.59 -32.80 -10.39
C ARG A 26 -0.82 -31.38 -10.87
N GLY A 27 -2.07 -31.06 -11.20
CA GLY A 27 -2.51 -29.69 -11.24
C GLY A 27 -2.23 -29.16 -9.84
N GLN A 28 -1.10 -28.48 -9.68
CA GLN A 28 -1.01 -27.47 -8.65
C GLN A 28 -2.22 -26.58 -8.94
N ALA A 29 -3.11 -26.47 -7.96
CA ALA A 29 -4.12 -25.44 -7.98
C ALA A 29 -3.36 -24.14 -8.25
N ILE A 30 -3.48 -23.62 -9.47
CA ILE A 30 -3.12 -22.24 -9.74
C ILE A 30 -4.14 -21.49 -8.93
N ASP A 31 -3.67 -20.97 -7.80
CA ASP A 31 -4.40 -20.01 -7.00
C ASP A 31 -4.71 -18.83 -7.92
N VAL A 32 -5.96 -18.76 -8.40
CA VAL A 32 -6.46 -17.66 -9.23
C VAL A 32 -7.05 -16.56 -8.33
N GLU A 33 -6.57 -16.44 -7.10
CA GLU A 33 -6.64 -15.17 -6.39
C GLU A 33 -5.57 -14.25 -7.01
N PRO A 34 -5.94 -13.16 -7.71
CA PRO A 34 -4.96 -12.18 -8.13
C PRO A 34 -4.22 -11.70 -6.88
N PRO A 35 -2.88 -11.87 -6.82
CA PRO A 35 -2.12 -11.60 -5.61
C PRO A 35 -2.33 -10.15 -5.20
N LEU A 36 -2.59 -9.92 -3.91
CA LEU A 36 -2.85 -8.58 -3.39
C LEU A 36 -1.78 -7.58 -3.87
N PRO A 37 -2.17 -6.38 -4.34
CA PRO A 37 -1.22 -5.34 -4.73
C PRO A 37 -0.41 -4.86 -3.52
N ASN A 38 0.79 -4.36 -3.81
CA ASN A 38 1.67 -3.72 -2.84
C ASN A 38 1.47 -2.21 -2.83
N VAL A 39 1.35 -1.62 -1.65
CA VAL A 39 1.37 -0.17 -1.44
C VAL A 39 2.46 0.19 -0.43
N LEU A 40 3.47 0.91 -0.89
CA LEU A 40 4.46 1.52 -0.02
C LEU A 40 3.98 2.92 0.38
N LEU A 41 3.74 3.12 1.68
CA LEU A 41 3.41 4.40 2.27
C LEU A 41 4.71 5.13 2.60
N LEU A 42 4.92 6.30 2.01
CA LEU A 42 5.99 7.22 2.40
C LEU A 42 5.34 8.33 3.20
N VAL A 43 5.52 8.30 4.51
CA VAL A 43 4.80 9.18 5.44
C VAL A 43 5.75 10.22 5.98
N ASP A 44 5.46 11.48 5.67
CA ASP A 44 6.17 12.64 6.20
C ASP A 44 6.02 12.70 7.73
N THR A 45 7.17 12.65 8.40
CA THR A 45 7.30 12.80 9.85
C THR A 45 8.11 14.03 10.19
N SER A 46 8.12 15.05 9.33
CA SER A 46 8.77 16.33 9.59
C SER A 46 8.05 17.13 10.68
N GLY A 47 8.72 18.16 11.21
CA GLY A 47 8.13 18.98 12.26
C GLY A 47 6.94 19.84 11.81
N SER A 48 6.74 20.06 10.50
CA SER A 48 5.54 20.76 10.01
C SER A 48 4.26 19.96 10.24
N MET A 49 4.36 18.63 10.31
CA MET A 49 3.24 17.75 10.60
C MET A 49 2.70 17.90 12.04
N GLU A 50 3.49 18.47 12.95
CA GLU A 50 3.02 18.85 14.30
C GLU A 50 2.07 20.06 14.28
N ARG A 51 2.05 20.84 13.20
CA ARG A 51 1.22 22.04 13.06
C ARG A 51 -0.21 21.69 12.64
N THR A 52 -1.14 22.61 12.88
CA THR A 52 -2.47 22.53 12.28
C THR A 52 -2.41 22.76 10.77
N VAL A 53 -3.51 22.47 10.05
CA VAL A 53 -3.64 22.74 8.60
C VAL A 53 -3.33 24.21 8.28
N ALA A 54 -3.73 25.14 9.16
CA ALA A 54 -3.47 26.57 9.02
C ALA A 54 -2.03 26.98 9.40
N GLY A 55 -1.17 26.04 9.80
CA GLY A 55 0.22 26.29 10.21
C GLY A 55 0.40 26.75 11.66
N GLY A 56 -0.66 26.80 12.46
CA GLY A 56 -0.61 27.16 13.88
C GLY A 56 -0.19 26.00 14.78
N GLU A 57 0.01 26.29 16.08
CA GLU A 57 0.10 25.23 17.10
C GLU A 57 -1.29 24.58 17.30
N PRO A 58 -1.36 23.26 17.52
CA PRO A 58 -2.61 22.58 17.84
C PRO A 58 -3.09 22.89 19.26
N ASP A 59 -4.40 22.77 19.48
CA ASP A 59 -5.01 22.90 20.80
C ASP A 59 -4.87 21.58 21.56
N CYS A 60 -3.80 21.47 22.35
CA CYS A 60 -3.52 20.27 23.14
C CYS A 60 -3.77 20.47 24.63
N ASN A 61 -4.85 19.85 25.10
CA ASN A 61 -5.18 19.70 26.51
C ASN A 61 -5.37 18.21 26.82
N PRO A 62 -4.61 17.60 27.75
CA PRO A 62 -4.67 16.16 27.97
C PRO A 62 -6.04 15.67 28.48
N LEU A 63 -6.84 16.55 29.08
CA LEU A 63 -8.13 16.22 29.68
C LEU A 63 -9.34 16.61 28.81
N ASN A 64 -9.12 17.34 27.72
CA ASN A 64 -10.20 17.83 26.87
C ASN A 64 -9.84 17.66 25.40
N ALA A 65 -10.81 17.24 24.59
CA ALA A 65 -10.64 17.25 23.14
C ALA A 65 -10.38 18.69 22.64
N PRO A 66 -9.64 18.86 21.54
CA PRO A 66 -9.48 20.16 20.89
C PRO A 66 -10.84 20.79 20.59
N ALA A 67 -10.94 22.12 20.70
CA ALA A 67 -12.22 22.81 20.54
C ALA A 67 -12.86 22.65 19.13
N SER A 68 -12.06 22.27 18.13
CA SER A 68 -12.55 21.88 16.81
C SER A 68 -11.55 21.01 16.07
N GLU A 69 -12.01 20.32 15.02
CA GLU A 69 -11.15 19.58 14.11
C GLU A 69 -10.03 20.44 13.51
N ALA A 70 -10.27 21.72 13.20
CA ALA A 70 -9.25 22.60 12.62
C ALA A 70 -8.04 22.84 13.54
N LEU A 71 -8.19 22.56 14.84
CA LEU A 71 -7.15 22.74 15.86
C LEU A 71 -6.37 21.46 16.15
N LYS A 72 -6.68 20.33 15.49
CA LYS A 72 -5.82 19.13 15.50
C LYS A 72 -4.59 19.34 14.61
N SER A 73 -3.46 18.74 15.00
CA SER A 73 -2.27 18.69 14.15
C SER A 73 -2.53 17.88 12.89
N ARG A 74 -1.76 18.15 11.83
CA ARG A 74 -1.80 17.38 10.59
C ARG A 74 -1.46 15.90 10.85
N TRP A 75 -0.51 15.66 11.74
CA TRP A 75 -0.16 14.31 12.18
C TRP A 75 -1.34 13.57 12.80
N ALA A 76 -2.04 14.18 13.76
CA ALA A 76 -3.19 13.55 14.41
C ALA A 76 -4.28 13.18 13.39
N LYS A 77 -4.57 14.09 12.45
CA LYS A 77 -5.55 13.85 11.38
C LYS A 77 -5.13 12.72 10.44
N LEU A 78 -3.85 12.63 10.11
CA LEU A 78 -3.31 11.56 9.28
C LEU A 78 -3.41 10.20 9.98
N VAL A 79 -3.02 10.14 11.26
CA VAL A 79 -3.10 8.92 12.07
C VAL A 79 -4.56 8.48 12.17
N GLU A 80 -5.50 9.35 12.57
CA GLU A 80 -6.92 8.99 12.66
C GLU A 80 -7.53 8.57 11.30
N SER A 81 -7.05 9.12 10.17
CA SER A 81 -7.48 8.69 8.84
C SER A 81 -6.98 7.28 8.48
N LEU A 82 -5.72 6.98 8.79
CA LEU A 82 -5.10 5.71 8.45
C LEU A 82 -5.48 4.58 9.43
N THR A 83 -5.46 4.86 10.73
CA THR A 83 -5.64 3.88 11.80
C THR A 83 -7.05 3.90 12.40
N GLY A 84 -7.85 4.91 12.07
CA GLY A 84 -9.20 5.10 12.55
C GLY A 84 -9.30 6.10 13.70
N PRO A 85 -10.48 6.71 13.93
CA PRO A 85 -10.68 7.71 14.98
C PRO A 85 -10.28 7.21 16.36
N ILE A 86 -9.55 8.05 17.09
CA ILE A 86 -9.12 7.75 18.46
C ILE A 86 -10.28 8.04 19.41
N THR A 87 -10.56 7.10 20.33
CA THR A 87 -11.68 7.24 21.25
C THR A 87 -11.37 8.27 22.32
N ASP A 88 -12.30 9.22 22.52
CA ASP A 88 -12.13 10.34 23.44
C ASP A 88 -10.78 11.05 23.24
N PHE A 89 -10.47 11.36 21.97
CA PHE A 89 -9.21 11.97 21.57
C PHE A 89 -8.91 13.24 22.38
N SER A 90 -7.70 13.29 22.93
CA SER A 90 -7.06 14.49 23.43
C SER A 90 -5.58 14.47 23.04
N CYS A 91 -4.84 15.54 23.35
CA CYS A 91 -3.39 15.53 23.14
C CYS A 91 -2.64 16.25 24.26
N TYR A 92 -1.36 15.89 24.41
CA TYR A 92 -0.44 16.52 25.35
C TYR A 92 0.72 17.15 24.60
N ALA A 93 0.89 18.46 24.71
CA ALA A 93 2.04 19.16 24.16
C ALA A 93 3.26 18.95 25.08
N GLN A 94 3.99 17.86 24.86
CA GLN A 94 5.15 17.49 25.67
C GLN A 94 6.39 18.29 25.23
N PRO A 95 7.00 19.11 26.10
CA PRO A 95 8.23 19.82 25.77
C PRO A 95 9.38 18.83 25.60
N ARG A 96 10.08 18.90 24.46
CA ARG A 96 11.24 18.01 24.16
C ARG A 96 12.51 18.34 24.95
N THR A 97 12.40 19.28 25.89
CA THR A 97 13.44 19.64 26.86
C THR A 97 13.17 19.05 28.25
N SER A 98 11.98 18.47 28.48
CA SER A 98 11.59 17.96 29.79
C SER A 98 12.34 16.66 30.13
N SER A 99 12.57 16.42 31.43
CA SER A 99 13.19 15.17 31.90
C SER A 99 12.35 13.97 31.53
N GLU A 100 11.02 14.08 31.65
CA GLU A 100 10.08 13.00 31.35
C GLU A 100 10.19 12.57 29.87
N PHE A 101 10.31 13.54 28.96
CA PHE A 101 10.52 13.25 27.54
C PHE A 101 11.86 12.58 27.29
N VAL A 102 12.94 13.15 27.83
CA VAL A 102 14.29 12.61 27.63
C VAL A 102 14.41 11.21 28.21
N ASP A 103 13.92 10.99 29.43
CA ASP A 103 14.01 9.69 30.11
C ASP A 103 13.18 8.61 29.40
N GLU A 104 12.02 8.97 28.84
CA GLU A 104 11.16 8.02 28.13
C GLU A 104 11.75 7.58 26.79
N PHE A 105 12.27 8.53 25.99
CA PHE A 105 12.71 8.26 24.61
C PHE A 105 14.22 8.02 24.46
N SER A 106 14.99 8.07 25.56
CA SER A 106 16.41 7.70 25.52
C SER A 106 16.59 6.22 25.21
N LEU A 107 17.59 5.89 24.39
CA LEU A 107 18.00 4.52 24.13
C LEU A 107 19.29 4.23 24.89
N GLY A 108 19.16 3.58 26.05
CA GLY A 108 20.29 3.37 26.95
C GLY A 108 20.76 4.70 27.54
N SER A 109 22.02 5.08 27.31
CA SER A 109 22.57 6.38 27.74
C SER A 109 22.38 7.50 26.72
N GLU A 110 21.86 7.19 25.53
CA GLU A 110 21.81 8.13 24.43
C GLU A 110 20.48 8.89 24.45
N PRO A 111 20.52 10.23 24.60
CA PRO A 111 19.32 11.04 24.56
C PRO A 111 18.68 10.99 23.16
N PRO A 112 17.36 11.20 23.07
CA PRO A 112 16.68 11.20 21.79
C PRO A 112 17.16 12.38 20.92
N TYR A 113 17.28 12.16 19.61
CA TYR A 113 17.81 13.13 18.63
C TYR A 113 16.97 14.42 18.51
N ASP A 114 15.70 14.35 18.88
CA ASP A 114 14.73 15.45 18.85
C ASP A 114 14.66 16.20 20.18
N ARG A 115 15.59 15.88 21.10
CA ARG A 115 15.81 16.67 22.30
C ARG A 115 16.13 18.12 21.92
N ASN A 116 15.46 19.05 22.59
CA ASN A 116 15.54 20.49 22.33
C ASN A 116 14.99 20.94 20.96
N TYR A 117 14.31 20.06 20.22
CA TYR A 117 13.56 20.50 19.05
C TYR A 117 12.47 21.48 19.47
N TYR A 118 12.35 22.59 18.75
CA TYR A 118 11.62 23.78 19.21
C TYR A 118 10.09 23.61 19.19
N ILE A 119 9.58 22.66 18.40
CA ILE A 119 8.16 22.31 18.38
C ILE A 119 7.93 21.21 19.42
N PRO A 120 6.98 21.37 20.35
CA PRO A 120 6.59 20.31 21.27
C PRO A 120 6.18 19.03 20.53
N PHE A 121 6.30 17.89 21.19
CA PHE A 121 5.68 16.66 20.70
C PHE A 121 4.20 16.67 21.09
N HIS A 122 3.29 16.77 20.12
CA HIS A 122 1.85 16.73 20.39
C HIS A 122 1.38 15.29 20.45
N ARG A 123 1.60 14.69 21.62
CA ARG A 123 1.31 13.28 21.88
C ARG A 123 -0.18 13.01 21.76
N LEU A 124 -0.53 12.00 20.96
CA LEU A 124 -1.91 11.55 20.77
C LEU A 124 -2.36 10.80 22.02
N LEU A 125 -3.55 11.11 22.53
CA LEU A 125 -4.12 10.46 23.71
C LEU A 125 -5.50 9.88 23.40
N SER A 126 -5.75 8.71 23.97
CA SER A 126 -7.07 8.06 24.08
C SER A 126 -7.41 8.01 25.56
N ARG A 127 -8.43 8.76 26.01
CA ARG A 127 -8.86 8.77 27.44
C ARG A 127 -7.72 9.07 28.43
N GLY A 128 -6.79 9.94 28.04
CA GLY A 128 -5.60 10.29 28.85
C GLY A 128 -4.46 9.27 28.79
N CYS A 129 -4.58 8.22 27.98
CA CYS A 129 -3.56 7.21 27.77
C CYS A 129 -2.93 7.31 26.39
N THR A 130 -1.68 6.86 26.29
CA THR A 130 -0.86 6.96 25.08
C THR A 130 -0.05 5.69 24.90
N LYS A 131 0.32 5.42 23.65
CA LYS A 131 1.39 4.46 23.34
C LYS A 131 2.74 5.17 23.39
N GLY A 132 3.76 4.47 23.86
CA GLY A 132 5.14 4.95 23.97
C GLY A 132 6.14 3.79 23.93
N PRO A 133 7.42 4.06 24.20
CA PRO A 133 8.48 3.06 24.20
C PRO A 133 8.15 1.83 25.06
N GLY A 134 8.31 0.66 24.46
CA GLY A 134 8.12 -0.64 25.10
C GLY A 134 9.37 -1.19 25.79
N ALA A 135 9.31 -2.47 26.16
CA ALA A 135 10.44 -3.15 26.81
C ALA A 135 11.59 -3.48 25.83
N ASP A 136 11.29 -3.50 24.53
CA ASP A 136 12.21 -3.79 23.44
C ASP A 136 11.85 -2.94 22.22
N TYR A 137 12.73 -2.88 21.22
CA TYR A 137 12.58 -2.00 20.05
C TYR A 137 11.38 -2.36 19.17
N GLY A 138 10.82 -3.56 19.31
CA GLY A 138 9.66 -4.02 18.55
C GLY A 138 8.34 -3.88 19.29
N SER A 139 8.33 -3.43 20.55
CA SER A 139 7.12 -3.34 21.37
C SER A 139 6.79 -1.91 21.79
N LEU A 140 5.51 -1.67 22.03
CA LEU A 140 5.00 -0.43 22.62
C LEU A 140 4.42 -0.73 24.00
N ARG A 141 4.42 0.28 24.86
CA ARG A 141 3.72 0.24 26.15
C ARG A 141 2.64 1.32 26.18
N GLU A 142 1.50 0.96 26.74
CA GLU A 142 0.44 1.92 27.09
C GLU A 142 0.64 2.43 28.52
N HIS A 143 0.58 3.74 28.67
CA HIS A 143 0.68 4.40 29.97
C HIS A 143 -0.08 5.75 29.96
N PRO A 144 -0.38 6.31 31.14
CA PRO A 144 -0.89 7.67 31.27
C PRO A 144 0.06 8.71 30.66
N PHE A 145 -0.50 9.80 30.13
CA PHE A 145 0.30 10.87 29.51
C PHE A 145 1.30 11.54 30.46
N ASP A 146 1.04 11.49 31.76
CA ASP A 146 1.79 12.18 32.82
C ASP A 146 2.73 11.28 33.62
N ASP A 147 2.65 9.95 33.45
CA ASP A 147 3.55 9.01 34.12
C ASP A 147 3.78 7.76 33.26
N ALA A 148 4.92 7.72 32.57
CA ALA A 148 5.32 6.57 31.76
C ALA A 148 5.59 5.29 32.56
N THR A 149 5.76 5.38 33.89
CA THR A 149 6.06 4.20 34.73
C THR A 149 4.82 3.41 35.13
N GLN A 150 3.62 3.99 34.98
CA GLN A 150 2.36 3.38 35.39
C GLN A 150 1.62 2.78 34.19
N PRO A 151 0.90 1.66 34.38
CA PRO A 151 -0.06 1.22 33.38
C PRO A 151 -1.27 2.16 33.35
N CYS A 152 -1.94 2.22 32.21
CA CYS A 152 -3.25 2.84 32.10
C CYS A 152 -4.25 2.26 33.13
N ALA A 153 -5.10 3.12 33.68
CA ALA A 153 -6.14 2.66 34.60
C ALA A 153 -7.07 1.66 33.90
N PRO A 154 -7.63 0.67 34.64
CA PRO A 154 -8.54 -0.30 34.04
C PRO A 154 -9.71 0.36 33.30
N GLY A 155 -9.89 0.02 32.02
CA GLY A 155 -10.92 0.61 31.15
C GLY A 155 -10.54 1.94 30.48
N LEU A 156 -9.38 2.52 30.80
CA LEU A 156 -8.82 3.73 30.18
C LEU A 156 -7.62 3.44 29.28
N GLY A 157 -7.43 2.20 28.85
CA GLY A 157 -6.40 1.85 27.86
C GLY A 157 -6.61 2.53 26.52
N TRP A 158 -5.62 2.41 25.64
CA TRP A 158 -5.72 2.95 24.29
C TRP A 158 -6.87 2.27 23.52
N GLU A 159 -7.78 3.06 22.97
CA GLU A 159 -8.88 2.57 22.15
C GLU A 159 -9.05 3.44 20.91
N GLN A 160 -9.15 2.79 19.75
CA GLN A 160 -9.44 3.43 18.47
C GLN A 160 -10.48 2.61 17.72
N ALA A 161 -11.28 3.26 16.89
CA ALA A 161 -12.23 2.57 16.03
C ALA A 161 -11.49 1.83 14.91
N SER A 162 -11.81 0.55 14.70
CA SER A 162 -11.26 -0.29 13.61
C SER A 162 -11.87 0.03 12.23
N SER A 163 -11.89 1.31 11.90
CA SER A 163 -12.48 1.87 10.69
C SER A 163 -11.49 2.73 9.90
N GLY A 164 -10.21 2.70 10.27
CA GLY A 164 -9.15 3.37 9.54
C GLY A 164 -8.99 2.78 8.14
N LEU A 165 -8.37 3.53 7.24
CA LEU A 165 -8.11 3.04 5.88
C LEU A 165 -7.24 1.78 5.86
N LEU A 166 -6.31 1.67 6.80
CA LEU A 166 -5.51 0.46 6.96
C LEU A 166 -6.38 -0.74 7.36
N ASP A 167 -7.43 -0.55 8.18
CA ASP A 167 -8.37 -1.63 8.51
C ASP A 167 -9.23 -2.02 7.31
N VAL A 168 -9.80 -1.01 6.63
CA VAL A 168 -10.71 -1.21 5.49
C VAL A 168 -10.03 -1.93 4.32
N TYR A 169 -8.77 -1.61 4.07
CA TYR A 169 -8.00 -2.19 2.97
C TYR A 169 -7.01 -3.28 3.40
N GLY A 170 -6.95 -3.63 4.69
CA GLY A 170 -5.98 -4.59 5.24
C GLY A 170 -6.08 -6.01 4.64
N ASP A 171 -7.26 -6.37 4.12
CA ASP A 171 -7.48 -7.65 3.43
C ASP A 171 -7.39 -7.56 1.89
N ARG A 172 -6.97 -6.41 1.37
CA ARG A 172 -7.00 -6.07 -0.07
C ARG A 172 -5.69 -5.54 -0.58
N ILE A 173 -4.85 -5.03 0.31
CA ILE A 173 -3.58 -4.39 0.00
C ILE A 173 -2.53 -4.90 0.98
N ARG A 174 -1.34 -5.19 0.44
CA ARG A 174 -0.14 -5.43 1.24
C ARG A 174 0.54 -4.09 1.46
N PHE A 175 0.45 -3.56 2.67
CA PHE A 175 1.08 -2.30 3.03
C PHE A 175 2.52 -2.50 3.49
N SER A 176 3.35 -1.50 3.21
CA SER A 176 4.67 -1.26 3.80
C SER A 176 4.75 0.22 4.17
N LEU A 177 5.60 0.58 5.14
CA LEU A 177 5.75 1.94 5.63
C LEU A 177 7.22 2.35 5.59
N MET A 178 7.49 3.57 5.11
CA MET A 178 8.72 4.31 5.37
C MET A 178 8.38 5.66 6.00
N THR A 179 9.16 6.06 6.99
CA THR A 179 9.10 7.40 7.58
C THR A 179 10.45 8.10 7.44
N PHE A 180 10.45 9.43 7.59
CA PHE A 180 11.55 10.27 7.18
C PHE A 180 12.73 10.15 8.15
N ASP A 181 13.91 9.90 7.60
CA ASP A 181 15.20 10.16 8.21
C ASP A 181 15.66 11.56 7.77
N THR A 182 15.92 12.41 8.76
CA THR A 182 16.27 13.81 8.56
C THR A 182 17.66 14.17 9.11
N LEU A 183 18.49 13.20 9.51
CA LEU A 183 19.87 13.47 9.90
C LEU A 183 20.83 13.02 8.81
N PRO A 184 21.65 13.93 8.23
CA PRO A 184 22.57 13.60 7.14
C PRO A 184 23.66 12.55 7.45
N ASP A 185 23.78 12.10 8.69
CA ASP A 185 24.86 11.21 9.12
C ASP A 185 24.51 9.77 8.76
N ARG A 186 25.40 9.09 8.04
CA ARG A 186 25.16 7.73 7.48
C ARG A 186 25.02 6.59 8.49
N ARG A 187 25.03 6.84 9.80
CA ARG A 187 25.01 5.76 10.78
C ARG A 187 23.63 5.09 10.84
N THR A 188 23.63 3.77 10.67
CA THR A 188 22.42 2.97 10.48
C THR A 188 21.80 2.49 11.79
N GLY A 189 22.44 2.74 12.93
CA GLY A 189 22.08 2.12 14.19
C GLY A 189 22.26 0.60 14.22
N LEU A 190 23.13 0.06 13.37
CA LEU A 190 23.54 -1.34 13.42
C LEU A 190 25.06 -1.46 13.59
N SER A 191 25.47 -2.31 14.52
CA SER A 191 26.86 -2.74 14.70
C SER A 191 26.91 -4.26 14.70
N GLY A 192 27.57 -4.85 13.70
CA GLY A 192 27.65 -6.31 13.54
C GLY A 192 26.29 -6.99 13.39
N GLY A 193 25.29 -6.31 12.82
CA GLY A 193 23.91 -6.80 12.68
C GLY A 193 23.07 -6.71 13.96
N THR A 194 23.58 -6.08 15.02
CA THR A 194 22.85 -5.85 16.28
C THR A 194 22.50 -4.36 16.42
N PRO A 195 21.35 -4.02 17.02
CA PRO A 195 21.00 -2.62 17.27
C PRO A 195 22.07 -1.90 18.09
N ASP A 196 22.52 -0.75 17.57
CA ASP A 196 23.49 0.17 18.17
C ASP A 196 22.80 1.52 18.44
N PRO A 197 22.37 1.79 19.69
CA PRO A 197 21.73 3.05 20.06
C PRO A 197 22.54 4.29 19.71
N VAL A 198 23.88 4.22 19.83
CA VAL A 198 24.77 5.37 19.60
C VAL A 198 24.77 5.71 18.12
N GLY A 199 24.99 4.72 17.26
CA GLY A 199 24.91 4.90 15.82
C GLY A 199 23.51 5.32 15.37
N GLY A 200 22.47 4.75 15.97
CA GLY A 200 21.07 5.03 15.62
C GLY A 200 20.64 6.44 15.98
N MET A 201 21.09 6.97 17.13
CA MET A 201 20.80 8.35 17.53
C MET A 201 21.61 9.39 16.76
N GLN A 202 22.79 9.02 16.26
CA GLN A 202 23.64 9.93 15.48
C GLN A 202 23.20 10.04 14.02
N GLY A 203 22.86 8.91 13.39
CA GLY A 203 22.44 8.85 11.99
C GLY A 203 20.96 8.59 11.78
N MET A 204 20.14 8.65 12.83
CA MET A 204 18.68 8.52 12.73
C MET A 204 18.21 7.22 12.05
N TRP A 205 19.04 6.17 12.15
CA TRP A 205 18.76 4.85 11.60
C TRP A 205 18.69 4.83 10.06
N SER A 206 19.61 5.49 9.37
CA SER A 206 19.54 5.60 7.90
C SER A 206 19.41 4.27 7.16
N TYR A 207 18.54 4.27 6.17
CA TYR A 207 18.44 3.23 5.16
C TYR A 207 19.29 3.59 3.94
N PHE A 208 19.98 2.60 3.39
CA PHE A 208 20.61 2.63 2.07
C PHE A 208 20.97 1.19 1.70
N LEU A 209 21.27 0.90 0.44
CA LEU A 209 21.63 -0.46 0.06
C LEU A 209 22.83 -0.99 0.86
N GLU A 210 22.71 -2.20 1.37
CA GLU A 210 23.71 -2.88 2.22
C GLU A 210 23.98 -2.21 3.58
N PHE A 211 23.04 -1.38 4.08
CA PHE A 211 23.12 -0.73 5.41
C PHE A 211 23.42 -1.69 6.58
N GLN A 212 22.95 -2.95 6.48
CA GLN A 212 23.11 -3.96 7.54
C GLN A 212 24.58 -4.28 7.86
N GLY A 213 25.49 -4.12 6.87
CA GLY A 213 26.92 -4.33 7.04
C GLY A 213 27.68 -3.09 7.56
N GLY A 214 27.02 -1.93 7.67
CA GLY A 214 27.64 -0.65 8.06
C GLY A 214 28.63 -0.04 7.04
N ALA A 215 28.90 -0.75 5.95
CA ALA A 215 29.82 -0.37 4.88
C ALA A 215 29.13 -0.26 3.50
N GLY A 216 27.80 -0.12 3.49
CA GLY A 216 27.01 0.00 2.25
C GLY A 216 27.26 1.31 1.49
N TYR A 217 26.28 1.74 0.71
CA TYR A 217 26.43 2.86 -0.22
C TYR A 217 25.64 4.09 0.22
N PRO A 218 26.11 4.85 1.23
CA PRO A 218 25.44 6.07 1.61
C PRO A 218 25.55 7.11 0.48
N ALA A 219 24.54 7.96 0.36
CA ALA A 219 24.52 9.07 -0.56
C ALA A 219 25.59 10.11 -0.17
N ARG A 220 26.17 10.74 -1.18
CA ARG A 220 27.26 11.69 -1.01
C ARG A 220 27.02 12.91 -1.86
N GLY A 221 27.23 14.08 -1.27
CA GLY A 221 27.01 15.34 -1.95
C GLY A 221 27.94 16.43 -1.43
N ASN A 222 27.92 17.56 -2.11
CA ASN A 222 28.61 18.77 -1.70
C ASN A 222 27.94 19.99 -2.32
N PRO A 223 27.77 21.07 -1.54
CA PRO A 223 27.63 22.41 -2.12
C PRO A 223 28.86 22.78 -2.98
N PRO A 224 28.72 23.76 -3.89
CA PRO A 224 29.86 24.34 -4.59
C PRO A 224 30.96 24.76 -3.61
N ASP A 225 32.22 24.50 -3.99
CA ASP A 225 33.42 24.81 -3.21
C ASP A 225 33.58 24.05 -1.86
N CYS A 226 32.66 23.15 -1.53
CA CYS A 226 32.76 22.28 -0.35
C CYS A 226 33.36 20.90 -0.67
N ALA A 227 33.93 20.25 0.35
CA ALA A 227 34.36 18.86 0.25
C ALA A 227 33.15 17.92 0.14
N VAL A 228 33.38 16.74 -0.44
CA VAL A 228 32.35 15.68 -0.55
C VAL A 228 32.15 15.01 0.80
N GLU A 229 30.93 15.09 1.31
CA GLU A 229 30.53 14.48 2.58
C GLU A 229 29.40 13.48 2.36
N ASP A 230 29.22 12.58 3.33
CA ASP A 230 28.05 11.71 3.38
C ASP A 230 26.86 12.59 3.79
N VAL A 231 25.78 12.48 3.03
CA VAL A 231 24.55 13.25 3.25
C VAL A 231 23.41 12.26 3.08
N GLU A 232 23.28 11.37 4.06
CA GLU A 232 22.28 10.33 4.05
C GLU A 232 21.01 10.82 4.71
N VAL A 233 20.00 11.14 3.90
CA VAL A 233 18.67 11.52 4.34
C VAL A 233 17.66 10.74 3.50
N GLY A 234 16.49 10.44 4.04
CA GLY A 234 15.52 9.64 3.29
C GLY A 234 14.64 8.84 4.21
N ALA A 235 14.80 7.52 4.23
CA ALA A 235 14.02 6.61 5.04
C ALA A 235 14.81 6.08 6.24
N LYS A 236 14.13 5.88 7.35
CA LYS A 236 14.67 5.05 8.45
C LYS A 236 14.66 3.58 8.04
N ASN A 237 15.68 2.83 8.45
CA ASN A 237 15.78 1.40 8.22
C ASN A 237 14.93 0.60 9.25
N PRO A 238 14.78 -0.73 9.06
CA PRO A 238 13.93 -1.56 9.91
C PRO A 238 14.46 -1.83 11.33
N ALA A 239 15.71 -1.44 11.64
CA ALA A 239 16.33 -1.61 12.95
C ALA A 239 15.87 -0.55 13.95
N ALA A 240 15.34 0.57 13.47
CA ALA A 240 14.84 1.63 14.34
C ALA A 240 13.74 1.11 15.28
N PRO A 241 13.68 1.59 16.53
CA PRO A 241 12.59 1.24 17.44
C PRO A 241 11.22 1.61 16.84
N LEU A 242 10.18 0.85 17.19
CA LEU A 242 8.85 0.97 16.59
C LEU A 242 8.24 2.37 16.77
N TRP A 243 8.54 3.04 17.89
CA TRP A 243 8.12 4.41 18.20
C TRP A 243 8.97 5.50 17.52
N GLU A 244 10.00 5.13 16.75
CA GLU A 244 10.78 6.03 15.88
C GLU A 244 10.32 5.98 14.41
N GLY A 245 9.37 5.11 14.07
CA GLY A 245 8.83 4.95 12.72
C GLY A 245 9.78 4.19 11.78
N PRO A 246 10.15 2.93 12.08
CA PRO A 246 11.04 2.17 11.21
C PRO A 246 10.42 1.90 9.85
N LEU A 247 11.26 1.57 8.87
CA LEU A 247 10.79 0.84 7.69
C LEU A 247 10.11 -0.45 8.14
N ILE A 248 8.81 -0.57 7.87
CA ILE A 248 8.07 -1.82 8.04
C ILE A 248 7.99 -2.48 6.68
N PRO A 249 8.70 -3.62 6.48
CA PRO A 249 8.74 -4.29 5.19
C PRO A 249 7.37 -4.79 4.76
N PHE A 250 7.18 -5.00 3.45
CA PHE A 250 6.03 -5.77 2.98
C PHE A 250 5.98 -7.14 3.68
N PRO A 251 4.77 -7.73 3.83
CA PRO A 251 4.64 -9.14 4.18
C PRO A 251 5.47 -10.02 3.22
N SER A 252 5.83 -11.24 3.60
CA SER A 252 6.46 -12.18 2.66
C SER A 252 5.65 -12.31 1.36
N TYR A 253 6.29 -12.58 0.21
CA TYR A 253 5.54 -12.72 -1.05
C TYR A 253 4.55 -13.91 -1.02
N THR A 254 4.75 -14.88 -0.12
CA THR A 254 3.83 -16.01 0.18
C THR A 254 2.98 -15.81 1.45
N ALA A 255 2.97 -14.61 2.03
CA ALA A 255 2.22 -14.31 3.25
C ALA A 255 0.74 -14.66 3.10
N ASP A 256 0.19 -15.32 4.13
CA ASP A 256 -1.25 -15.47 4.27
C ASP A 256 -1.90 -14.18 4.79
N ILE A 257 -3.23 -14.14 4.83
CA ILE A 257 -3.97 -12.96 5.30
C ILE A 257 -3.68 -12.61 6.77
N THR A 258 -3.25 -13.58 7.59
CA THR A 258 -2.92 -13.35 9.00
C THR A 258 -1.61 -12.56 9.10
N GLU A 259 -0.59 -12.92 8.32
CA GLU A 259 0.66 -12.15 8.26
C GLU A 259 0.45 -10.76 7.66
N VAL A 260 -0.41 -10.62 6.64
CA VAL A 260 -0.78 -9.31 6.07
C VAL A 260 -1.43 -8.43 7.15
N ARG A 261 -2.41 -8.94 7.89
CA ARG A 261 -3.05 -8.22 9.00
C ARG A 261 -2.08 -7.87 10.13
N ALA A 262 -1.17 -8.78 10.49
CA ALA A 262 -0.16 -8.51 11.50
C ALA A 262 0.82 -7.40 11.09
N THR A 263 1.22 -7.37 9.81
CA THR A 263 2.05 -6.29 9.26
C THR A 263 1.29 -4.97 9.27
N ASN A 264 0.02 -5.01 8.89
CA ASN A 264 -0.87 -3.85 8.93
C ASN A 264 -1.04 -3.29 10.34
N GLN A 265 -1.27 -4.15 11.34
CA GLN A 265 -1.33 -3.74 12.75
C GLN A 265 -0.02 -3.09 13.21
N ARG A 266 1.13 -3.65 12.82
CA ARG A 266 2.44 -3.07 13.13
C ARG A 266 2.63 -1.68 12.53
N ILE A 267 2.12 -1.44 11.31
CA ILE A 267 2.12 -0.11 10.67
C ILE A 267 1.28 0.86 11.47
N GLN A 268 0.08 0.47 11.90
CA GLN A 268 -0.76 1.33 12.74
C GLN A 268 -0.07 1.68 14.06
N ASP A 269 0.52 0.69 14.73
CA ASP A 269 1.26 0.91 15.99
C ASP A 269 2.44 1.86 15.80
N ALA A 270 3.21 1.73 14.72
CA ALA A 270 4.28 2.67 14.40
C ALA A 270 3.75 4.09 14.19
N LEU A 271 2.70 4.27 13.37
CA LEU A 271 2.12 5.59 13.08
C LEU A 271 1.60 6.28 14.35
N ILE A 272 1.01 5.53 15.28
CA ILE A 272 0.50 6.08 16.54
C ILE A 272 1.64 6.56 17.45
N ALA A 273 2.74 5.80 17.52
CA ALA A 273 3.83 6.06 18.46
C ALA A 273 4.93 6.98 17.91
N THR A 274 5.00 7.15 16.59
CA THR A 274 6.05 7.95 15.93
C THR A 274 5.91 9.44 16.25
N ARG A 275 7.05 10.08 16.49
CA ARG A 275 7.15 11.52 16.76
C ARG A 275 7.52 12.25 15.47
N PRO A 276 6.73 13.24 15.02
CA PRO A 276 7.14 14.08 13.89
C PRO A 276 8.13 15.18 14.32
N TYR A 277 9.23 15.36 13.60
CA TYR A 277 10.24 16.43 13.80
C TYR A 277 11.16 16.49 12.58
N GLY A 278 11.98 17.54 12.49
CA GLY A 278 12.98 17.65 11.45
C GLY A 278 12.42 18.06 10.09
N ALA A 279 13.14 17.65 9.05
CA ALA A 279 13.03 18.09 7.66
C ALA A 279 12.19 17.13 6.79
N THR A 280 11.98 17.50 5.52
CA THR A 280 11.24 16.79 4.48
C THR A 280 12.14 16.47 3.26
N PRO A 281 13.16 15.60 3.38
CA PRO A 281 14.01 15.17 2.25
C PRO A 281 13.27 14.27 1.23
N LEU A 282 12.49 14.88 0.33
CA LEU A 282 11.70 14.13 -0.66
C LEU A 282 12.59 13.39 -1.67
N ALA A 283 13.75 13.95 -2.03
CA ALA A 283 14.64 13.30 -3.00
C ALA A 283 15.27 12.03 -2.39
N GLY A 284 15.78 12.15 -1.16
CA GLY A 284 16.30 11.02 -0.40
C GLY A 284 15.25 9.93 -0.20
N MET A 285 14.06 10.30 0.28
CA MET A 285 12.96 9.37 0.53
C MET A 285 12.53 8.60 -0.72
N LEU A 286 12.41 9.27 -1.88
CA LEU A 286 12.07 8.59 -3.14
C LEU A 286 13.21 7.73 -3.68
N SER A 287 14.47 8.14 -3.47
CA SER A 287 15.63 7.34 -3.83
C SER A 287 15.65 6.02 -3.05
N ASP A 288 15.44 6.09 -1.73
CA ASP A 288 15.36 4.93 -0.85
C ASP A 288 14.17 4.03 -1.18
N ALA A 289 13.01 4.62 -1.46
CA ALA A 289 11.84 3.87 -1.91
C ALA A 289 12.12 3.12 -3.23
N ARG A 290 12.82 3.75 -4.17
CA ARG A 290 13.24 3.10 -5.42
C ARG A 290 14.16 1.92 -5.15
N ASP A 291 15.18 2.12 -4.32
CA ASP A 291 16.16 1.08 -4.01
C ASP A 291 15.53 -0.06 -3.23
N TYR A 292 14.68 0.22 -2.25
CA TYR A 292 13.90 -0.77 -1.53
C TYR A 292 13.03 -1.62 -2.46
N ILE A 293 12.29 -0.99 -3.38
CA ILE A 293 11.37 -1.71 -4.27
C ILE A 293 12.12 -2.52 -5.34
N LEU A 294 13.13 -1.94 -5.97
CA LEU A 294 13.74 -2.48 -7.18
C LEU A 294 15.06 -3.24 -6.94
N ASN A 295 15.84 -2.82 -5.94
CA ASN A 295 17.24 -3.17 -5.81
C ASN A 295 17.56 -3.98 -4.55
N ASP A 296 16.82 -3.80 -3.46
CA ASP A 296 17.07 -4.48 -2.19
C ASP A 296 16.57 -5.92 -2.19
N GLY A 297 17.52 -6.86 -2.26
CA GLY A 297 17.30 -8.30 -2.13
C GLY A 297 17.87 -8.88 -0.83
N SER A 298 18.13 -8.03 0.17
CA SER A 298 18.60 -8.49 1.48
C SER A 298 17.49 -9.13 2.30
N ASP A 299 17.86 -9.87 3.36
CA ASP A 299 16.91 -10.44 4.31
C ASP A 299 16.85 -9.60 5.59
N TRP A 300 15.67 -9.50 6.19
CA TRP A 300 15.43 -8.89 7.50
C TRP A 300 14.49 -9.75 8.34
N GLY A 301 14.95 -10.22 9.51
CA GLY A 301 14.15 -11.10 10.37
C GLY A 301 13.82 -12.45 9.73
N GLY A 302 14.71 -12.98 8.88
CA GLY A 302 14.57 -14.29 8.23
C GLY A 302 13.65 -14.30 7.00
N ARG A 303 13.32 -13.13 6.46
CA ARG A 303 12.49 -12.96 5.26
C ARG A 303 13.05 -11.85 4.37
N PRO A 304 12.71 -11.81 3.07
CA PRO A 304 13.14 -10.73 2.18
C PRO A 304 12.71 -9.36 2.72
N LEU A 305 13.63 -8.40 2.71
CA LEU A 305 13.38 -7.02 3.11
C LEU A 305 12.57 -6.29 2.03
N GLY A 306 13.13 -6.20 0.83
CA GLY A 306 12.49 -5.59 -0.33
C GLY A 306 11.65 -6.58 -1.16
N PRO A 307 10.69 -6.10 -1.96
CA PRO A 307 9.91 -6.94 -2.86
C PRO A 307 10.65 -7.28 -4.18
N ARG A 308 11.96 -7.00 -4.29
CA ARG A 308 12.75 -7.20 -5.51
C ARG A 308 12.60 -8.60 -6.10
N ASP A 309 12.62 -9.62 -5.24
CA ASP A 309 12.60 -11.03 -5.63
C ASP A 309 11.19 -11.65 -5.57
N ASP A 310 10.15 -10.82 -5.46
CA ASP A 310 8.75 -11.26 -5.48
C ASP A 310 8.37 -11.83 -6.87
N PRO A 311 8.06 -13.14 -6.97
CA PRO A 311 7.73 -13.78 -8.24
C PRO A 311 6.43 -13.26 -8.84
N TYR A 312 5.50 -12.75 -8.03
CA TYR A 312 4.23 -12.19 -8.51
C TYR A 312 4.42 -10.81 -9.16
N ILE A 313 5.41 -10.04 -8.71
CA ILE A 313 5.82 -8.80 -9.39
C ILE A 313 6.52 -9.15 -10.70
N ALA A 314 7.47 -10.08 -10.69
CA ALA A 314 8.19 -10.49 -11.91
C ALA A 314 7.23 -11.03 -13.00
N GLY A 315 6.23 -11.82 -12.58
CA GLY A 315 5.16 -12.34 -13.45
C GLY A 315 4.10 -11.32 -13.86
N GLY A 316 4.13 -10.11 -13.30
CA GLY A 316 3.18 -9.02 -13.62
C GLY A 316 1.82 -9.12 -12.94
N CYS A 317 1.62 -10.13 -12.08
CA CYS A 317 0.38 -10.41 -11.35
C CYS A 317 0.17 -9.49 -10.15
N ARG A 318 1.26 -9.04 -9.50
CA ARG A 318 1.23 -8.10 -8.37
C ARG A 318 1.74 -6.74 -8.83
N LYS A 319 0.92 -5.71 -8.67
CA LYS A 319 1.32 -4.32 -8.94
C LYS A 319 1.81 -3.67 -7.66
N THR A 320 2.86 -2.86 -7.77
CA THR A 320 3.40 -2.05 -6.68
C THR A 320 3.09 -0.58 -6.95
N SER A 321 2.61 0.13 -5.93
CA SER A 321 2.39 1.58 -5.97
C SER A 321 3.04 2.23 -4.76
N VAL A 322 3.45 3.49 -4.94
CA VAL A 322 3.92 4.36 -3.88
C VAL A 322 2.83 5.39 -3.59
N VAL A 323 2.57 5.65 -2.31
CA VAL A 323 1.72 6.76 -1.86
C VAL A 323 2.56 7.63 -0.94
N LEU A 324 2.97 8.79 -1.46
CA LEU A 324 3.71 9.81 -0.72
C LEU A 324 2.73 10.77 -0.07
N ILE A 325 2.80 10.89 1.25
CA ILE A 325 1.96 11.79 2.05
C ILE A 325 2.90 12.81 2.70
N SER A 326 2.75 14.09 2.36
CA SER A 326 3.60 15.16 2.88
C SER A 326 2.85 16.48 2.94
N ASP A 327 3.25 17.37 3.86
CA ASP A 327 2.73 18.73 3.96
C ASP A 327 3.77 19.79 3.55
N GLY A 328 4.92 19.38 3.02
CA GLY A 328 6.13 20.20 3.00
C GLY A 328 6.75 20.45 1.64
N GLU A 329 7.53 21.54 1.59
CA GLU A 329 8.52 21.82 0.55
C GLU A 329 9.76 20.95 0.80
N PRO A 330 10.34 20.28 -0.22
CA PRO A 330 11.60 19.57 -0.04
C PRO A 330 12.66 20.48 0.55
N ASN A 331 13.21 20.06 1.68
CA ASN A 331 14.37 20.68 2.28
C ASN A 331 15.36 19.56 2.68
N LEU A 332 16.59 19.96 2.98
CA LEU A 332 17.69 19.03 3.29
C LEU A 332 18.22 18.16 2.12
N ASP A 333 17.63 18.27 0.92
CA ASP A 333 18.15 17.65 -0.32
C ASP A 333 19.39 18.39 -0.93
N LEU A 334 19.97 19.37 -0.21
CA LEU A 334 21.01 20.33 -0.63
C LEU A 334 20.68 21.20 -1.86
N ARG A 335 19.52 21.00 -2.49
CA ARG A 335 19.03 21.78 -3.63
C ARG A 335 18.46 23.15 -3.21
N PRO A 336 18.52 24.17 -4.08
CA PRO A 336 19.16 24.18 -5.39
C PRO A 336 20.68 24.39 -5.32
N THR A 337 21.24 24.62 -4.13
CA THR A 337 22.63 25.05 -3.94
C THR A 337 23.63 24.05 -4.50
N CYS A 338 23.46 22.75 -4.23
CA CYS A 338 24.33 21.71 -4.79
C CYS A 338 24.38 21.79 -6.32
N ALA A 339 23.22 22.00 -6.97
CA ALA A 339 23.07 21.93 -8.42
C ALA A 339 23.76 23.04 -9.23
N GLN A 340 24.46 23.98 -8.57
CA GLN A 340 25.06 25.15 -9.21
C GLN A 340 26.41 24.86 -9.91
N GLY A 341 26.98 23.66 -9.76
CA GLY A 341 28.26 23.31 -10.37
C GLY A 341 28.44 21.80 -10.55
N PRO A 342 29.50 21.36 -11.25
CA PRO A 342 29.81 19.95 -11.38
C PRO A 342 30.24 19.37 -10.02
N GLY A 343 29.81 18.14 -9.73
CA GLY A 343 30.18 17.44 -8.50
C GLY A 343 29.79 15.95 -8.53
N PRO A 344 30.11 15.18 -7.48
CA PRO A 344 29.59 13.84 -7.26
C PRO A 344 28.05 13.81 -7.24
N GLY A 345 27.48 12.62 -7.38
CA GLY A 345 26.05 12.42 -7.39
C GLY A 345 25.52 11.99 -8.76
N PRO A 346 24.29 11.49 -8.81
CA PRO A 346 23.74 10.80 -9.98
C PRO A 346 23.60 11.70 -11.21
N GLU A 347 23.39 13.01 -11.00
CA GLU A 347 23.25 13.99 -12.09
C GLU A 347 24.57 14.69 -12.45
N GLY A 348 25.67 14.38 -11.75
CA GLY A 348 26.96 15.05 -11.93
C GLY A 348 26.98 16.49 -11.42
N THR A 349 26.05 16.86 -10.55
CA THR A 349 25.79 18.23 -10.08
C THR A 349 26.18 18.48 -8.62
N GLY A 350 26.88 17.57 -7.94
CA GLY A 350 27.18 17.71 -6.50
C GLY A 350 26.00 17.35 -5.58
N CYS A 351 24.79 17.20 -6.12
CA CYS A 351 23.61 16.82 -5.35
C CYS A 351 23.62 15.32 -5.03
N PRO A 352 23.33 14.92 -3.77
CA PRO A 352 23.40 13.52 -3.35
C PRO A 352 22.37 12.63 -4.04
N TYR A 353 21.20 13.19 -4.39
CA TYR A 353 20.08 12.48 -5.00
C TYR A 353 19.64 13.17 -6.30
N GLU A 354 19.02 12.42 -7.21
CA GLU A 354 18.31 12.96 -8.39
C GLU A 354 17.13 13.83 -7.95
N GLU A 355 16.57 14.64 -8.86
CA GLU A 355 15.33 15.34 -8.54
C GLU A 355 14.18 14.37 -8.22
N PRO A 356 13.32 14.66 -7.22
CA PRO A 356 12.23 13.78 -6.79
C PRO A 356 11.36 13.25 -7.94
N HIS A 357 11.01 14.12 -8.89
CA HIS A 357 10.16 13.77 -10.02
C HIS A 357 10.88 12.93 -11.08
N VAL A 358 12.22 13.03 -11.20
CA VAL A 358 13.03 12.16 -12.08
C VAL A 358 13.02 10.73 -11.52
N ILE A 359 13.14 10.58 -10.21
CA ILE A 359 13.06 9.28 -9.54
C ILE A 359 11.67 8.65 -9.73
N ALA A 360 10.61 9.44 -9.56
CA ALA A 360 9.23 9.00 -9.80
C ALA A 360 9.00 8.60 -11.28
N HIS A 361 9.55 9.38 -12.22
CA HIS A 361 9.53 9.03 -13.64
C HIS A 361 10.20 7.67 -13.88
N ALA A 362 11.42 7.48 -13.38
CA ALA A 362 12.18 6.24 -13.56
C ALA A 362 11.45 5.01 -13.00
N LEU A 363 10.77 5.15 -11.86
CA LEU A 363 9.91 4.12 -11.28
C LEU A 363 8.74 3.75 -12.20
N ASN A 364 8.07 4.75 -12.78
CA ASN A 364 6.92 4.54 -13.66
C ASN A 364 7.31 4.06 -15.07
N THR A 365 8.49 4.44 -15.57
CA THR A 365 8.97 4.08 -16.92
C THR A 365 9.97 2.93 -16.91
N HIS A 366 10.01 2.14 -15.84
CA HIS A 366 10.91 1.00 -15.73
C HIS A 366 10.86 0.09 -16.97
N VAL A 367 12.05 -0.35 -17.42
CA VAL A 367 12.24 -1.11 -18.68
C VAL A 367 11.42 -2.38 -18.72
N ASN A 368 11.32 -3.08 -17.58
CA ASN A 368 10.37 -4.17 -17.40
C ASN A 368 8.99 -3.59 -17.01
N PRO A 369 7.95 -3.74 -17.84
CA PRO A 369 6.61 -3.21 -17.57
C PRO A 369 5.95 -3.82 -16.32
N ASN A 370 6.36 -5.02 -15.91
CA ASN A 370 5.85 -5.67 -14.71
C ASN A 370 6.40 -5.04 -13.42
N ARG A 371 7.54 -4.34 -13.51
CA ARG A 371 8.18 -3.64 -12.38
C ARG A 371 7.91 -2.14 -12.34
N ARG A 372 7.04 -1.63 -13.22
CA ARG A 372 6.65 -0.22 -13.19
C ARG A 372 5.85 0.07 -11.92
N VAL A 373 6.20 1.17 -11.26
CA VAL A 373 5.59 1.60 -10.01
C VAL A 373 4.90 2.94 -10.25
N ARG A 374 3.63 3.04 -9.88
CA ARG A 374 2.90 4.32 -9.91
C ARG A 374 3.10 5.06 -8.61
N THR A 375 3.32 6.37 -8.68
CA THR A 375 3.50 7.23 -7.50
C THR A 375 2.33 8.19 -7.36
N TYR A 376 1.55 8.03 -6.30
CA TYR A 376 0.50 8.95 -5.89
C TYR A 376 1.07 9.91 -4.85
N THR A 377 0.70 11.19 -4.90
CA THR A 377 1.08 12.18 -3.90
C THR A 377 -0.14 12.79 -3.23
N VAL A 378 -0.07 12.95 -1.91
CA VAL A 378 -1.07 13.61 -1.09
C VAL A 378 -0.40 14.75 -0.33
N GLY A 379 -0.69 15.98 -0.75
CA GLY A 379 -0.19 17.22 -0.17
C GLY A 379 -1.14 17.79 0.87
N PHE A 380 -0.89 17.57 2.16
CA PHE A 380 -1.90 17.83 3.19
C PHE A 380 -1.88 19.28 3.71
N GLY A 381 -3.00 19.99 3.55
CA GLY A 381 -3.17 21.36 4.03
C GLY A 381 -2.42 22.43 3.23
N LEU A 382 -1.93 22.09 2.03
CA LEU A 382 -1.15 22.99 1.19
C LEU A 382 -2.03 23.96 0.39
N THR A 383 -3.24 23.56 -0.02
CA THR A 383 -4.12 24.42 -0.81
C THR A 383 -4.51 25.66 -0.01
N THR A 384 -4.92 25.48 1.24
CA THR A 384 -5.26 26.61 2.12
C THR A 384 -4.08 27.56 2.33
N GLN A 385 -2.86 27.03 2.52
CA GLN A 385 -1.66 27.85 2.69
C GLN A 385 -1.30 28.60 1.40
N ALA A 386 -1.31 27.92 0.24
CA ALA A 386 -0.96 28.53 -1.03
C ALA A 386 -1.95 29.64 -1.45
N ARG A 387 -3.25 29.51 -1.14
CA ARG A 387 -4.24 30.59 -1.35
C ARG A 387 -3.88 31.86 -0.59
N GLN A 388 -3.45 31.71 0.66
CA GLN A 388 -3.05 32.83 1.51
C GLN A 388 -1.77 33.50 0.98
N GLU A 389 -0.79 32.71 0.58
CA GLU A 389 0.48 33.19 0.02
C GLU A 389 0.30 33.95 -1.31
N LEU A 390 -0.57 33.43 -2.19
CA LEU A 390 -0.84 34.02 -3.50
C LEU A 390 -1.84 35.17 -3.46
N ASN A 391 -2.53 35.37 -2.33
CA ASN A 391 -3.72 36.23 -2.24
C ASN A 391 -4.75 35.90 -3.35
N ASP A 392 -4.89 34.62 -3.67
CA ASP A 392 -5.79 34.07 -4.69
C ASP A 392 -6.75 33.09 -3.99
N PRO A 393 -8.00 33.50 -3.67
CA PRO A 393 -8.95 32.65 -2.97
C PRO A 393 -9.44 31.46 -3.82
N ASP A 394 -9.32 31.54 -5.14
CA ASP A 394 -9.80 30.51 -6.07
C ASP A 394 -8.71 29.48 -6.40
N PHE A 395 -7.47 29.69 -5.92
CA PHE A 395 -6.37 28.78 -6.18
C PHE A 395 -6.62 27.38 -5.59
N ASN A 396 -6.24 26.34 -6.34
CA ASN A 396 -6.31 24.96 -5.89
C ASN A 396 -5.10 24.17 -6.41
N CYS A 397 -4.31 23.59 -5.50
CA CYS A 397 -3.13 22.81 -5.87
C CYS A 397 -3.47 21.59 -6.74
N GLY A 398 -4.66 21.00 -6.58
CA GLY A 398 -5.14 19.89 -7.40
C GLY A 398 -5.50 20.25 -8.85
N SER A 399 -5.41 21.53 -9.22
CA SER A 399 -5.59 21.99 -10.60
C SER A 399 -4.28 22.12 -11.39
N LEU A 400 -3.13 21.92 -10.74
CA LEU A 400 -1.82 21.99 -11.39
C LEU A 400 -1.67 20.88 -12.44
N SER A 401 -1.11 21.24 -13.58
CA SER A 401 -0.98 20.41 -14.78
C SER A 401 0.42 20.51 -15.37
N SER A 402 0.73 19.68 -16.38
CA SER A 402 2.04 19.71 -17.04
C SER A 402 2.42 21.08 -17.62
N GLY A 403 1.42 21.90 -18.02
CA GLY A 403 1.64 23.25 -18.52
C GLY A 403 2.14 24.23 -17.47
N ASP A 404 1.85 23.99 -16.18
CA ASP A 404 2.26 24.88 -15.08
C ASP A 404 3.76 24.79 -14.76
N PHE A 405 4.45 23.73 -15.21
CA PHE A 405 5.90 23.52 -15.03
C PHE A 405 6.76 24.05 -16.18
N LEU A 406 6.15 24.59 -17.23
CA LEU A 406 6.88 25.23 -18.33
C LEU A 406 7.41 26.61 -17.89
N PRO A 407 8.45 27.15 -18.54
CA PRO A 407 8.94 28.50 -18.27
C PRO A 407 7.81 29.55 -18.33
N GLY A 408 7.71 30.40 -17.31
CA GLY A 408 6.61 31.36 -17.13
C GLY A 408 5.30 30.77 -16.61
N GLY A 409 5.24 29.46 -16.35
CA GLY A 409 4.12 28.79 -15.68
C GLY A 409 4.08 29.08 -14.18
N ARG A 410 2.99 28.67 -13.51
CA ARG A 410 2.77 28.93 -12.07
C ARG A 410 3.88 28.33 -11.19
N CYS A 411 4.54 27.28 -11.64
CA CYS A 411 5.57 26.57 -10.89
C CYS A 411 7.01 26.99 -11.18
N ASP A 412 7.25 27.90 -12.12
CA ASP A 412 8.60 28.29 -12.57
C ASP A 412 9.42 29.03 -11.50
N ASN A 413 8.75 29.80 -10.63
CA ASN A 413 9.37 30.54 -9.51
C ASN A 413 8.54 30.44 -8.23
N ALA A 414 7.88 29.29 -8.03
CA ALA A 414 7.09 29.05 -6.84
C ALA A 414 7.96 29.08 -5.58
N ALA A 415 7.40 29.61 -4.50
CA ALA A 415 8.00 29.60 -3.17
C ALA A 415 7.03 28.96 -2.16
N SER A 416 7.55 28.50 -1.02
CA SER A 416 6.76 28.09 0.15
C SER A 416 5.67 27.05 -0.20
N ALA A 417 4.41 27.23 0.23
CA ALA A 417 3.35 26.25 0.02
C ALA A 417 3.04 26.03 -1.48
N LEU A 418 3.13 27.06 -2.33
CA LEU A 418 3.00 26.86 -3.78
C LEU A 418 4.12 25.95 -4.32
N LYS A 419 5.35 26.10 -3.83
CA LYS A 419 6.48 25.24 -4.25
C LYS A 419 6.25 23.79 -3.83
N ALA A 420 5.73 23.55 -2.63
CA ALA A 420 5.31 22.22 -2.19
C ALA A 420 4.23 21.64 -3.11
N CYS A 421 3.19 22.42 -3.44
CA CYS A 421 2.14 22.00 -4.38
C CYS A 421 2.68 21.63 -5.76
N CYS A 422 3.56 22.46 -6.31
CA CYS A 422 4.21 22.21 -7.58
C CYS A 422 5.09 20.95 -7.54
N THR A 423 5.86 20.77 -6.47
CA THR A 423 6.74 19.61 -6.33
C THR A 423 5.96 18.32 -6.26
N LEU A 424 4.97 18.22 -5.37
CA LEU A 424 4.15 17.02 -5.22
C LEU A 424 3.34 16.73 -6.48
N SER A 425 2.75 17.76 -7.12
CA SER A 425 2.04 17.58 -8.39
C SER A 425 2.95 17.05 -9.49
N ARG A 426 4.19 17.55 -9.58
CA ARG A 426 5.16 17.08 -10.58
C ARG A 426 5.59 15.64 -10.31
N ILE A 427 5.83 15.27 -9.05
CA ILE A 427 6.13 13.87 -8.65
C ILE A 427 4.98 12.95 -9.06
N ALA A 428 3.73 13.33 -8.81
CA ALA A 428 2.56 12.54 -9.19
C ALA A 428 2.43 12.36 -10.71
N ILE A 429 2.57 13.46 -11.48
CA ILE A 429 2.44 13.44 -12.94
C ILE A 429 3.53 12.59 -13.59
N GLU A 430 4.79 12.83 -13.22
CA GLU A 430 5.92 12.04 -13.72
C GLU A 430 5.87 10.59 -13.22
N GLY A 431 5.35 10.38 -12.01
CA GLY A 431 5.08 9.07 -11.40
C GLY A 431 3.93 8.28 -12.03
N GLY A 432 3.34 8.77 -13.13
CA GLY A 432 2.33 8.04 -13.90
C GLY A 432 0.89 8.17 -13.40
N THR A 433 0.61 9.22 -12.62
CA THR A 433 -0.76 9.60 -12.23
C THR A 433 -1.16 10.92 -12.87
N ASP A 434 -2.44 11.27 -12.85
CA ASP A 434 -2.93 12.42 -13.60
C ASP A 434 -2.71 13.75 -12.85
N ARG A 435 -2.57 13.71 -11.52
CA ARG A 435 -2.45 14.87 -10.63
C ARG A 435 -2.04 14.47 -9.22
N GLY A 436 -1.53 15.42 -8.44
CA GLY A 436 -1.48 15.31 -6.98
C GLY A 436 -2.84 15.55 -6.33
N TYR A 437 -3.03 15.04 -5.11
CA TYR A 437 -4.22 15.26 -4.30
C TYR A 437 -3.89 16.18 -3.12
N PHE A 438 -4.76 17.14 -2.81
CA PHE A 438 -4.46 18.19 -1.83
C PHE A 438 -5.62 18.43 -0.86
N PRO A 439 -5.90 17.48 0.06
CA PRO A 439 -6.93 17.65 1.07
C PRO A 439 -6.55 18.75 2.07
N ASP A 440 -7.53 19.50 2.56
CA ASP A 440 -7.34 20.52 3.60
C ASP A 440 -7.91 20.08 4.97
N ASP A 441 -8.63 18.96 5.06
CA ASP A 441 -9.09 18.42 6.33
C ASP A 441 -9.07 16.88 6.40
N ALA A 442 -9.42 16.33 7.57
CA ALA A 442 -9.36 14.89 7.82
C ALA A 442 -10.38 14.08 7.00
N ASN A 443 -11.55 14.65 6.70
CA ASN A 443 -12.58 13.98 5.90
C ASN A 443 -12.14 13.93 4.44
N GLU A 444 -11.64 15.04 3.91
CA GLU A 444 -11.08 15.11 2.57
C GLU A 444 -9.87 14.18 2.41
N LEU A 445 -8.98 14.16 3.42
CA LEU A 445 -7.83 13.26 3.45
C LEU A 445 -8.27 11.80 3.38
N SER A 446 -9.24 11.42 4.20
CA SER A 446 -9.79 10.06 4.22
C SER A 446 -10.46 9.68 2.90
N ALA A 447 -11.21 10.61 2.30
CA ALA A 447 -11.87 10.40 1.01
C ALA A 447 -10.86 10.23 -0.14
N VAL A 448 -9.85 11.11 -0.22
CA VAL A 448 -8.77 11.04 -1.20
C VAL A 448 -7.99 9.74 -1.09
N MET A 449 -7.57 9.39 0.13
CA MET A 449 -6.77 8.20 0.37
C MET A 449 -7.58 6.92 0.08
N SER A 450 -8.87 6.89 0.46
CA SER A 450 -9.78 5.82 0.07
C SER A 450 -9.91 5.70 -1.45
N GLN A 451 -10.03 6.82 -2.18
CA GLN A 451 -10.08 6.82 -3.64
C GLN A 451 -8.80 6.21 -4.26
N ILE A 452 -7.63 6.57 -3.74
CA ILE A 452 -6.33 6.02 -4.19
C ILE A 452 -6.29 4.51 -3.93
N PHE A 453 -6.60 4.07 -2.71
CA PHE A 453 -6.57 2.65 -2.34
C PHE A 453 -7.63 1.83 -3.09
N ALA A 454 -8.82 2.36 -3.31
CA ALA A 454 -9.85 1.73 -4.16
C ALA A 454 -9.34 1.54 -5.58
N ARG A 455 -8.70 2.57 -6.18
CA ARG A 455 -8.13 2.49 -7.54
C ARG A 455 -7.02 1.44 -7.63
N ILE A 456 -6.20 1.29 -6.58
CA ILE A 456 -5.14 0.28 -6.52
C ILE A 456 -5.73 -1.13 -6.33
N ALA A 457 -6.71 -1.28 -5.43
CA ALA A 457 -7.35 -2.54 -5.10
C ALA A 457 -8.34 -3.04 -6.16
N ALA A 458 -8.79 -2.18 -7.08
CA ALA A 458 -9.76 -2.50 -8.14
C ALA A 458 -9.31 -3.64 -9.09
N ASN A 459 -8.04 -4.06 -9.06
CA ASN A 459 -7.55 -5.21 -9.81
C ASN A 459 -7.60 -6.54 -9.04
N SER A 460 -7.97 -6.53 -7.74
CA SER A 460 -8.04 -7.72 -6.86
C SER A 460 -9.48 -8.21 -6.69
N THR A 461 -10.16 -8.46 -7.82
CA THR A 461 -11.64 -8.56 -7.85
C THR A 461 -12.22 -9.94 -7.66
N SER A 462 -11.46 -11.04 -7.65
CA SER A 462 -12.01 -12.41 -7.55
C SER A 462 -11.56 -13.13 -6.28
N ARG A 463 -12.53 -13.54 -5.44
CA ARG A 463 -12.33 -14.33 -4.20
C ARG A 463 -12.77 -15.79 -4.32
N THR A 464 -13.24 -16.22 -5.49
CA THR A 464 -13.68 -17.61 -5.70
C THR A 464 -12.80 -18.28 -6.73
N LEU A 465 -12.36 -19.50 -6.43
CA LEU A 465 -11.74 -20.37 -7.42
C LEU A 465 -12.65 -20.48 -8.66
N PRO A 466 -12.11 -20.21 -9.86
CA PRO A 466 -12.93 -20.28 -11.05
C PRO A 466 -13.38 -21.72 -11.30
N VAL A 467 -14.64 -21.87 -11.70
CA VAL A 467 -15.17 -23.17 -12.11
C VAL A 467 -14.95 -23.31 -13.61
N PHE A 468 -14.31 -24.41 -14.02
CA PHE A 468 -14.07 -24.73 -15.42
C PHE A 468 -15.14 -25.70 -15.93
N ALA A 469 -15.70 -25.41 -17.09
CA ALA A 469 -16.61 -26.30 -17.79
C ALA A 469 -16.11 -26.55 -19.21
N ASN A 470 -16.07 -27.81 -19.64
CA ASN A 470 -15.80 -28.14 -21.04
C ASN A 470 -17.02 -27.73 -21.88
N ALA A 471 -16.78 -27.18 -23.07
CA ALA A 471 -17.87 -26.90 -23.99
C ALA A 471 -18.42 -28.23 -24.54
N VAL A 472 -19.52 -28.71 -23.96
CA VAL A 472 -20.32 -29.80 -24.54
C VAL A 472 -21.24 -29.16 -25.57
N THR A 473 -21.45 -29.83 -26.70
CA THR A 473 -22.52 -29.46 -27.65
C THR A 473 -23.88 -29.60 -26.96
N THR A 474 -24.30 -28.57 -26.23
CA THR A 474 -25.63 -28.44 -25.66
C THR A 474 -26.39 -27.42 -26.48
N ALA A 475 -27.32 -27.92 -27.29
CA ALA A 475 -28.42 -27.12 -27.82
C ALA A 475 -29.13 -26.44 -26.64
N ASP A 476 -29.49 -25.15 -26.78
CA ASP A 476 -30.26 -24.33 -25.84
C ASP A 476 -29.55 -23.65 -24.65
N THR A 477 -28.42 -22.97 -24.86
CA THR A 477 -27.93 -21.96 -23.87
C THR A 477 -28.16 -20.50 -24.29
N GLY A 478 -28.82 -20.23 -25.42
CA GLY A 478 -29.12 -18.84 -25.85
C GLY A 478 -27.88 -17.95 -26.08
N SER A 479 -26.69 -18.58 -26.18
CA SER A 479 -25.38 -17.96 -26.38
C SER A 479 -24.85 -18.40 -27.74
N GLU A 480 -24.61 -17.47 -28.66
CA GLU A 480 -24.07 -17.74 -30.01
C GLU A 480 -22.54 -17.90 -30.03
N ALA A 481 -21.89 -17.84 -28.87
CA ALA A 481 -20.44 -17.84 -28.78
C ALA A 481 -19.83 -19.26 -28.81
N GLU A 482 -19.03 -19.55 -29.82
CA GLU A 482 -18.18 -20.75 -29.90
C GLU A 482 -17.00 -20.63 -28.92
N GLY A 483 -16.71 -21.71 -28.18
CA GLY A 483 -15.56 -21.84 -27.28
C GLY A 483 -15.31 -23.32 -26.99
N VAL A 484 -14.07 -23.72 -26.73
CA VAL A 484 -13.67 -25.11 -26.41
C VAL A 484 -13.76 -25.43 -24.92
N ALA A 485 -13.68 -24.41 -24.07
CA ALA A 485 -13.92 -24.48 -22.63
C ALA A 485 -14.35 -23.11 -22.10
N TYR A 486 -14.99 -23.11 -20.93
CA TYR A 486 -15.45 -21.92 -20.23
C TYR A 486 -14.85 -21.87 -18.84
N GLN A 487 -14.51 -20.65 -18.40
CA GLN A 487 -14.10 -20.34 -17.04
C GLN A 487 -15.12 -19.39 -16.43
N PHE A 488 -15.74 -19.77 -15.32
CA PHE A 488 -16.65 -18.92 -14.57
C PHE A 488 -15.95 -18.38 -13.33
N SER A 489 -15.93 -17.06 -13.17
CA SER A 489 -15.36 -16.37 -12.02
C SER A 489 -16.38 -15.42 -11.41
N SER A 490 -16.49 -15.41 -10.07
CA SER A 490 -17.22 -14.33 -9.39
C SER A 490 -16.24 -13.19 -9.11
N SER A 491 -16.64 -11.98 -9.47
CA SER A 491 -15.92 -10.75 -9.17
C SER A 491 -16.78 -9.84 -8.30
N PHE A 492 -16.17 -8.90 -7.58
CA PHE A 492 -16.89 -7.80 -6.95
C PHE A 492 -16.32 -6.48 -7.44
N SER A 493 -17.20 -5.55 -7.78
CA SER A 493 -16.87 -4.17 -8.13
C SER A 493 -17.22 -3.29 -6.93
N PRO A 494 -16.22 -2.85 -6.15
CA PRO A 494 -16.43 -1.80 -5.17
C PRO A 494 -16.56 -0.46 -5.92
N PRO A 495 -17.66 0.28 -5.75
CA PRO A 495 -17.81 1.60 -6.33
C PRO A 495 -16.69 2.56 -5.83
N PRO A 496 -16.19 3.47 -6.67
CA PRO A 496 -15.15 4.45 -6.29
C PRO A 496 -15.59 5.41 -5.18
N ASP A 497 -16.89 5.53 -4.94
CA ASP A 497 -17.52 6.43 -3.97
C ASP A 497 -17.79 5.77 -2.60
N GLY A 498 -17.37 4.51 -2.41
CA GLY A 498 -17.59 3.77 -1.17
C GLY A 498 -19.04 3.31 -0.95
N SER A 499 -19.91 3.42 -1.96
CA SER A 499 -21.29 2.91 -1.89
C SER A 499 -21.36 1.37 -1.96
N MET A 500 -22.59 0.82 -1.92
CA MET A 500 -22.83 -0.63 -1.83
C MET A 500 -22.12 -1.40 -2.94
N TRP A 501 -21.43 -2.49 -2.57
CA TRP A 501 -20.69 -3.31 -3.52
C TRP A 501 -21.63 -4.04 -4.45
N SER A 502 -21.25 -4.14 -5.73
CA SER A 502 -21.92 -5.01 -6.69
C SER A 502 -21.06 -6.24 -6.96
N GLY A 503 -21.63 -7.43 -6.82
CA GLY A 503 -21.03 -8.65 -7.33
C GLY A 503 -21.30 -8.80 -8.83
N ASN A 504 -20.34 -9.34 -9.58
CA ASN A 504 -20.53 -9.78 -10.96
C ASN A 504 -20.13 -11.25 -11.12
N LEU A 505 -20.76 -11.93 -12.06
CA LEU A 505 -20.40 -13.28 -12.47
C LEU A 505 -19.97 -13.22 -13.93
N GLU A 506 -18.71 -13.54 -14.18
CA GLU A 506 -18.09 -13.43 -15.49
C GLU A 506 -17.78 -14.82 -16.05
N ARG A 507 -18.01 -14.98 -17.35
CA ARG A 507 -17.62 -16.16 -18.13
C ARG A 507 -16.51 -15.76 -19.09
N LYS A 508 -15.32 -16.34 -18.94
CA LYS A 508 -14.26 -16.27 -19.95
C LYS A 508 -14.31 -17.50 -20.85
N ARG A 509 -14.00 -17.31 -22.13
CA ARG A 509 -14.05 -18.37 -23.16
C ARG A 509 -12.64 -18.75 -23.57
N PHE A 510 -12.38 -20.04 -23.68
CA PHE A 510 -11.17 -20.54 -24.32
C PHE A 510 -11.47 -20.85 -25.78
N VAL A 511 -10.65 -20.33 -26.69
CA VAL A 511 -10.72 -20.62 -28.13
C VAL A 511 -9.41 -21.25 -28.59
N CYS A 512 -9.48 -22.11 -29.61
CA CYS A 512 -8.29 -22.71 -30.20
C CYS A 512 -7.85 -21.87 -31.39
N GLU A 513 -6.72 -21.18 -31.26
CA GLU A 513 -6.15 -20.36 -32.32
C GLU A 513 -4.80 -20.91 -32.79
N SER A 514 -4.51 -20.72 -34.08
CA SER A 514 -3.21 -21.08 -34.64
C SER A 514 -2.20 -19.98 -34.35
N VAL A 515 -1.32 -20.23 -33.37
CA VAL A 515 -0.20 -19.34 -33.06
C VAL A 515 1.06 -20.00 -33.60
N ASN A 516 1.71 -19.36 -34.58
CA ASN A 516 2.90 -19.90 -35.25
C ASN A 516 2.71 -21.30 -35.87
N GLY A 517 1.51 -21.61 -36.37
CA GLY A 517 1.19 -22.89 -37.00
C GLY A 517 0.87 -24.03 -36.01
N VAL A 518 0.85 -23.74 -34.71
CA VAL A 518 0.44 -24.69 -33.66
C VAL A 518 -0.90 -24.23 -33.07
N MET A 519 -1.87 -25.14 -33.01
CA MET A 519 -3.14 -24.86 -32.34
C MET A 519 -2.89 -24.75 -30.83
N THR A 520 -3.15 -23.58 -30.26
CA THR A 520 -2.99 -23.30 -28.84
C THR A 520 -4.28 -22.71 -28.28
N THR A 521 -4.61 -23.07 -27.04
CA THR A 521 -5.78 -22.52 -26.35
C THR A 521 -5.48 -21.11 -25.89
N GLN A 522 -6.25 -20.14 -26.38
CA GLN A 522 -6.19 -18.74 -25.96
C GLN A 522 -7.43 -18.41 -25.14
N ILE A 523 -7.27 -17.55 -24.13
CA ILE A 523 -8.39 -17.00 -23.37
C ILE A 523 -8.89 -15.74 -24.08
N GLU A 524 -10.18 -15.66 -24.36
CA GLU A 524 -10.81 -14.44 -24.87
C GLU A 524 -11.21 -13.51 -23.72
N ASP A 525 -11.21 -12.21 -24.02
CA ASP A 525 -11.77 -11.19 -23.15
C ASP A 525 -13.29 -11.37 -22.99
N VAL A 526 -13.82 -10.84 -21.88
CA VAL A 526 -15.27 -10.86 -21.58
C VAL A 526 -16.00 -9.97 -22.58
N ASP A 527 -16.91 -10.56 -23.37
CA ASP A 527 -17.75 -9.85 -24.33
C ASP A 527 -19.24 -9.84 -23.87
N PRO A 528 -19.77 -8.69 -23.41
CA PRO A 528 -21.16 -8.56 -22.99
C PRO A 528 -22.17 -8.90 -24.11
N GLY A 529 -21.83 -8.67 -25.38
CA GLY A 529 -22.70 -8.98 -26.52
C GLY A 529 -22.85 -10.48 -26.78
N LYS A 530 -21.92 -11.29 -26.25
CA LYS A 530 -21.91 -12.76 -26.34
C LYS A 530 -22.41 -13.45 -25.08
N GLY A 531 -22.85 -12.66 -24.10
CA GLY A 531 -23.37 -13.14 -22.83
C GLY A 531 -22.30 -13.59 -21.83
N ASP A 532 -21.07 -13.08 -21.95
CA ASP A 532 -19.98 -13.36 -21.01
C ASP A 532 -20.11 -12.60 -19.68
N ASP A 533 -20.89 -11.51 -19.66
CA ASP A 533 -21.20 -10.72 -18.47
C ASP A 533 -22.62 -11.01 -17.99
N PHE A 534 -22.73 -11.70 -16.84
CA PHE A 534 -24.03 -12.06 -16.29
C PHE A 534 -24.83 -10.84 -15.86
N ALA A 535 -24.21 -9.83 -15.23
CA ALA A 535 -24.92 -8.62 -14.83
C ALA A 535 -25.48 -7.86 -16.04
N ALA A 536 -24.71 -7.76 -17.12
CA ALA A 536 -25.17 -7.19 -18.38
C ALA A 536 -26.33 -8.00 -18.96
N ASN A 537 -26.26 -9.34 -18.94
CA ASN A 537 -27.33 -10.21 -19.41
C ASN A 537 -28.62 -10.04 -18.62
N VAL A 538 -28.55 -10.01 -17.28
CA VAL A 538 -29.78 -9.91 -16.48
C VAL A 538 -30.37 -8.50 -16.51
N ASN A 539 -29.55 -7.48 -16.79
CA ASN A 539 -29.99 -6.09 -16.96
C ASN A 539 -30.33 -5.74 -18.41
N ALA A 540 -30.06 -6.64 -19.37
CA ALA A 540 -30.48 -6.47 -20.75
C ALA A 540 -32.01 -6.48 -20.77
N ASN A 541 -32.61 -5.35 -21.14
CA ASN A 541 -34.05 -5.20 -21.27
C ASN A 541 -34.55 -5.87 -22.56
N ASP A 542 -34.16 -7.14 -22.78
CA ASP A 542 -34.52 -7.95 -23.93
C ASP A 542 -35.99 -8.39 -23.82
N LEU A 543 -36.85 -7.74 -24.60
CA LEU A 543 -38.29 -8.05 -24.64
C LEU A 543 -38.58 -9.46 -25.17
N SER A 544 -37.66 -10.09 -25.90
CA SER A 544 -37.80 -11.46 -26.39
C SER A 544 -37.43 -12.51 -25.33
N ARG A 545 -36.61 -12.12 -24.34
CA ARG A 545 -36.16 -12.94 -23.21
C ARG A 545 -36.31 -12.15 -21.90
N PRO A 546 -37.55 -11.82 -21.49
CA PRO A 546 -37.77 -10.98 -20.34
C PRO A 546 -37.24 -11.63 -19.05
N ARG A 547 -36.64 -10.81 -18.17
CA ARG A 547 -36.24 -11.24 -16.82
C ARG A 547 -37.46 -11.76 -16.08
N ARG A 548 -37.42 -13.04 -15.68
CA ARG A 548 -38.49 -13.68 -14.89
C ARG A 548 -37.98 -13.90 -13.47
N PHE A 549 -38.70 -13.33 -12.51
CA PHE A 549 -38.50 -13.63 -11.10
C PHE A 549 -39.48 -14.72 -10.70
N PHE A 550 -39.00 -15.73 -10.00
CA PHE A 550 -39.82 -16.78 -9.44
C PHE A 550 -39.58 -16.81 -7.93
N SER A 551 -40.65 -16.84 -7.16
CA SER A 551 -40.56 -17.09 -5.72
C SER A 551 -40.87 -18.56 -5.48
N VAL A 552 -40.16 -19.19 -4.55
CA VAL A 552 -40.38 -20.59 -4.21
C VAL A 552 -40.72 -20.68 -2.74
N ILE A 553 -41.93 -21.14 -2.47
CA ILE A 553 -42.42 -21.33 -1.11
C ILE A 553 -42.12 -22.77 -0.71
N ALA A 554 -41.33 -22.91 0.34
CA ALA A 554 -40.94 -24.18 0.92
C ALA A 554 -42.18 -24.97 1.40
N GLN A 555 -42.28 -26.26 1.10
CA GLN A 555 -43.37 -27.12 1.59
C GLN A 555 -43.10 -27.60 3.00
N ALA A 556 -44.02 -27.35 3.94
CA ALA A 556 -43.89 -27.79 5.33
C ALA A 556 -43.49 -29.27 5.47
N ASP A 557 -42.65 -29.60 6.46
CA ASP A 557 -42.25 -30.99 6.71
C ASP A 557 -43.40 -31.82 7.34
N ALA A 558 -43.15 -33.10 7.63
CA ALA A 558 -44.15 -33.98 8.25
C ALA A 558 -44.63 -33.50 9.63
N ALA A 559 -43.90 -32.59 10.29
CA ALA A 559 -44.26 -31.95 11.55
C ALA A 559 -44.79 -30.51 11.35
N LEU A 560 -45.12 -30.13 10.12
CA LEU A 560 -45.64 -28.82 9.70
C LEU A 560 -44.65 -27.63 9.90
N ASN A 561 -43.36 -27.90 10.03
CA ASN A 561 -42.35 -26.85 10.17
C ASN A 561 -41.82 -26.40 8.81
N ILE A 562 -41.59 -25.08 8.67
CA ILE A 562 -40.90 -24.47 7.53
C ILE A 562 -39.53 -23.98 7.98
N TRP A 563 -38.48 -24.50 7.36
CA TRP A 563 -37.10 -24.24 7.76
C TRP A 563 -36.43 -23.23 6.83
N SER A 564 -36.22 -22.00 7.30
CA SER A 564 -35.58 -20.92 6.52
C SER A 564 -34.07 -21.10 6.30
N GLN A 565 -33.42 -21.95 7.10
CA GLN A 565 -31.97 -22.19 7.04
C GLN A 565 -31.58 -23.38 6.13
N ARG A 566 -32.56 -24.00 5.46
CA ARG A 566 -32.35 -25.18 4.62
C ARG A 566 -32.46 -24.82 3.14
N SER A 567 -31.66 -25.48 2.31
CA SER A 567 -31.70 -25.30 0.85
C SER A 567 -33.00 -25.85 0.27
N ILE A 568 -33.74 -25.02 -0.47
CA ILE A 568 -35.01 -25.39 -1.13
C ILE A 568 -34.73 -25.69 -2.61
N ARG A 569 -35.10 -26.89 -3.07
CA ARG A 569 -35.08 -27.24 -4.49
C ARG A 569 -36.49 -27.22 -5.08
N PRO A 570 -36.76 -26.38 -6.11
CA PRO A 570 -38.10 -26.26 -6.70
C PRO A 570 -38.49 -27.47 -7.55
N SER A 571 -37.53 -28.21 -8.07
CA SER A 571 -37.72 -29.45 -8.83
C SER A 571 -36.87 -30.57 -8.22
N ALA A 572 -37.51 -31.68 -7.84
CA ALA A 572 -36.80 -32.83 -7.30
C ALA A 572 -35.89 -33.45 -8.38
N ALA A 573 -34.58 -33.40 -8.17
CA ALA A 573 -33.62 -34.26 -8.87
C ALA A 573 -33.08 -35.29 -7.86
N THR A 574 -32.66 -36.44 -8.36
CA THR A 574 -32.09 -37.55 -7.55
C THR A 574 -31.06 -37.07 -6.53
N ALA A 575 -31.17 -37.57 -5.30
CA ALA A 575 -30.36 -37.18 -4.15
C ALA A 575 -28.86 -37.06 -4.46
N ASP A 576 -28.38 -35.83 -4.56
CA ASP A 576 -26.97 -35.48 -4.82
C ASP A 576 -26.22 -35.08 -3.55
N GLY A 577 -26.84 -35.29 -2.38
CA GLY A 577 -26.28 -34.95 -1.07
C GLY A 577 -26.47 -33.48 -0.66
N LEU A 578 -27.15 -32.65 -1.47
CA LEU A 578 -27.45 -31.24 -1.15
C LEU A 578 -28.95 -30.98 -0.87
N ASP A 579 -29.80 -31.99 -1.04
CA ASP A 579 -31.27 -31.87 -0.93
C ASP A 579 -31.76 -32.05 0.50
N SER A 580 -32.42 -31.02 1.06
CA SER A 580 -33.09 -31.12 2.35
C SER A 580 -34.56 -30.69 2.34
N TYR A 581 -35.05 -30.07 1.26
CA TYR A 581 -36.40 -29.49 1.20
C TYR A 581 -36.90 -29.24 -0.23
N THR A 582 -38.21 -29.36 -0.46
CA THR A 582 -38.86 -29.02 -1.75
C THR A 582 -39.81 -27.83 -1.60
N GLY A 583 -40.19 -27.19 -2.70
CA GLY A 583 -41.07 -26.02 -2.67
C GLY A 583 -41.89 -25.85 -3.93
N THR A 584 -42.98 -25.09 -3.83
CA THR A 584 -43.84 -24.76 -4.97
C THR A 584 -43.44 -23.39 -5.54
N VAL A 585 -43.22 -23.33 -6.85
CA VAL A 585 -42.94 -22.09 -7.56
C VAL A 585 -44.24 -21.28 -7.70
N THR A 586 -44.19 -20.01 -7.32
CA THR A 586 -45.29 -19.03 -7.44
C THR A 586 -44.90 -17.88 -8.34
#